data_AF-X1R2E6-F1
#
_entry.id   AF-X1R2E6-F1
#
_cell.length_a   1.000
_cell.length_b   1.000
_cell.length_c   1.000
_cell.angle_alpha   90.00
_cell.angle_beta   90.00
_cell.angle_gamma   90.00
#
_symmetry.space_group_name_H-M   'P 1'
#
loop_
_entity.id
_entity.type
_entity.pdbx_description
1 polymer ?
#
loop_
_entity_poly.entity_id
_entity_poly.type
_entity_poly.pdbx_seq_one_letter_code
_entity_poly.pdbx_strand_id
1 'polypeptide(L)'
;GENLNGVYSANEYLTRSNLMKAYLFPEYDTPIMRGKKVAVIGGGNVAMDCARTGLRLGADKVHIVYRRSRKEMPAREEEIHHAEEEGIIFDILTLPVKYTGDENYWVKEMECIKMRLGEPDDSGRRRPLPIEDSNFITPVDTIVCAIGQSPNPLIPQTTPDLKIGKWGNIEVDPETGKTSKKGVWAG
;
A
#
# COMPACT_ATOMS: atom_id res chain seq x y z
N GLY A 1 -13.67 5.57 -5.53
CA GLY A 1 -13.09 6.90 -5.75
C GLY A 1 -11.58 6.88 -5.61
N GLU A 2 -10.89 5.95 -6.27
CA GLU A 2 -9.42 5.87 -6.18
C GLU A 2 -8.73 7.07 -6.86
N ASN A 3 -9.44 7.77 -7.74
CA ASN A 3 -8.98 8.97 -8.45
C ASN A 3 -9.33 10.28 -7.73
N LEU A 4 -9.78 10.23 -6.47
CA LEU A 4 -10.05 11.45 -5.69
C LEU A 4 -8.73 12.14 -5.31
N ASN A 5 -8.76 13.46 -5.15
CA ASN A 5 -7.64 14.20 -4.59
C ASN A 5 -7.38 13.71 -3.15
N GLY A 6 -6.09 13.59 -2.79
CA GLY A 6 -5.65 13.03 -1.52
C GLY A 6 -5.58 11.50 -1.47
N VAL A 7 -5.92 10.80 -2.56
CA VAL A 7 -5.65 9.36 -2.70
C VAL A 7 -4.34 9.16 -3.46
N TYR A 8 -3.41 8.42 -2.86
CA TYR A 8 -2.08 8.16 -3.38
C TYR A 8 -1.83 6.67 -3.59
N SER A 9 -1.02 6.34 -4.59
CA SER A 9 -0.27 5.07 -4.54
C SER A 9 0.89 5.21 -3.55
N ALA A 10 1.26 4.13 -2.87
CA ALA A 10 2.44 4.14 -1.99
C ALA A 10 3.72 4.54 -2.73
N ASN A 11 3.87 4.11 -3.99
CA ASN A 11 5.01 4.48 -4.83
C ASN A 11 5.07 6.00 -5.03
N GLU A 12 3.96 6.66 -5.38
CA GLU A 12 3.93 8.12 -5.52
C GLU A 12 4.25 8.80 -4.18
N TYR A 13 3.57 8.39 -3.11
CA TYR A 13 3.68 9.02 -1.80
C TYR A 13 5.12 8.97 -1.27
N LEU A 14 5.74 7.79 -1.32
CA LEU A 14 7.12 7.60 -0.88
C LEU A 14 8.13 8.19 -1.85
N THR A 15 7.87 8.24 -3.16
CA THR A 15 8.75 8.94 -4.12
C THR A 15 8.79 10.43 -3.82
N ARG A 16 7.62 11.06 -3.62
CA ARG A 16 7.55 12.47 -3.23
C ARG A 16 8.29 12.73 -1.91
N SER A 17 8.07 11.89 -0.90
CA SER A 17 8.73 12.05 0.39
C SER A 17 10.24 11.78 0.31
N ASN A 18 10.66 10.62 -0.17
CA ASN A 18 12.04 10.14 -0.03
C ASN A 18 12.96 10.66 -1.13
N LEU A 19 12.54 10.56 -2.40
CA LEU A 19 13.37 10.98 -3.53
C LEU A 19 13.31 12.50 -3.73
N MET A 20 12.11 13.07 -3.70
CA MET A 20 11.91 14.50 -3.96
C MET A 20 12.03 15.37 -2.71
N LYS A 21 12.17 14.76 -1.53
CA LYS A 21 12.27 15.43 -0.22
C LYS A 21 11.12 16.42 0.03
N ALA A 22 9.92 16.08 -0.41
CA ALA A 22 8.74 16.95 -0.30
C ALA A 22 8.38 17.32 1.16
N TYR A 23 8.88 16.59 2.14
CA TYR A 23 8.76 16.95 3.55
C TYR A 23 9.50 18.24 3.93
N LEU A 24 10.46 18.70 3.10
CA LEU A 24 11.19 19.97 3.24
C LEU A 24 10.59 21.11 2.39
N PHE A 25 9.46 20.91 1.71
CA PHE A 25 8.80 21.98 0.97
C PHE A 25 8.58 23.24 1.86
N PRO A 26 8.92 24.47 1.41
CA PRO A 26 9.29 24.84 0.04
C PRO A 26 10.81 24.88 -0.26
N GLU A 27 11.68 24.35 0.60
CA GLU A 27 13.13 24.24 0.27
C GLU A 27 13.35 23.36 -0.98
N TYR A 28 12.53 22.33 -1.14
CA TYR A 28 12.42 21.51 -2.34
C TYR A 28 11.09 21.80 -3.05
N ASP A 29 11.11 21.87 -4.38
CA ASP A 29 9.97 22.35 -5.18
C ASP A 29 8.77 21.39 -5.21
N THR A 30 8.99 20.10 -4.92
CA THR A 30 7.92 19.10 -5.02
C THR A 30 7.01 19.16 -3.80
N PRO A 31 5.70 19.42 -3.94
CA PRO A 31 4.78 19.38 -2.83
C PRO A 31 4.31 17.95 -2.52
N ILE A 32 3.85 17.76 -1.28
CA ILE A 32 3.12 16.57 -0.80
C ILE A 32 1.98 17.01 0.11
N MET A 33 0.84 16.34 0.03
CA MET A 33 -0.30 16.65 0.90
C MET A 33 0.03 16.32 2.35
N ARG A 34 -0.30 17.24 3.27
CA ARG A 34 -0.19 17.07 4.72
C ARG A 34 -1.59 16.87 5.32
N GLY A 35 -2.14 15.67 5.13
CA GLY A 35 -3.44 15.29 5.70
C GLY A 35 -3.40 15.19 7.23
N LYS A 36 -4.54 15.42 7.87
CA LYS A 36 -4.70 15.27 9.33
C LYS A 36 -5.17 13.87 9.72
N LYS A 37 -5.92 13.19 8.85
CA LYS A 37 -6.45 11.85 9.05
C LYS A 37 -6.05 10.96 7.88
N VAL A 38 -4.89 10.34 8.03
CA VAL A 38 -4.29 9.50 6.98
C VAL A 38 -4.70 8.04 7.18
N ALA A 39 -5.21 7.41 6.13
CA ALA A 39 -5.42 5.95 6.09
C ALA A 39 -4.45 5.30 5.10
N VAL A 40 -3.70 4.30 5.55
CA VAL A 40 -2.79 3.51 4.73
C VAL A 40 -3.36 2.11 4.55
N ILE A 41 -3.62 1.72 3.30
CA ILE A 41 -4.26 0.44 2.98
C ILE A 41 -3.18 -0.61 2.72
N GLY A 42 -2.99 -1.54 3.64
CA GLY A 42 -1.96 -2.56 3.54
C GLY A 42 -1.45 -3.02 4.90
N GLY A 43 -0.50 -3.95 4.89
CA GLY A 43 0.11 -4.47 6.13
C GLY A 43 1.56 -4.94 5.97
N GLY A 44 2.19 -4.63 4.84
CA GLY A 44 3.62 -4.91 4.61
C GLY A 44 4.51 -3.73 5.00
N ASN A 45 5.83 -3.87 4.82
CA ASN A 45 6.80 -2.82 5.18
C ASN A 45 6.47 -1.47 4.50
N VAL A 46 6.10 -1.51 3.22
CA VAL A 46 5.68 -0.29 2.48
C VAL A 46 4.50 0.42 3.17
N ALA A 47 3.57 -0.31 3.77
CA ALA A 47 2.47 0.30 4.52
C ALA A 47 2.97 0.94 5.83
N MET A 48 3.93 0.31 6.53
CA MET A 48 4.57 0.90 7.72
C MET A 48 5.30 2.19 7.34
N ASP A 49 6.10 2.17 6.28
CA ASP A 49 6.85 3.34 5.79
C ASP A 49 5.91 4.50 5.45
N CYS A 50 4.82 4.22 4.72
CA CYS A 50 3.80 5.22 4.40
C CYS A 50 3.15 5.79 5.65
N ALA A 51 2.80 4.95 6.62
CA ALA A 51 2.13 5.38 7.85
C ALA A 51 3.06 6.28 8.69
N ARG A 52 4.30 5.84 8.91
CA ARG A 52 5.33 6.59 9.63
C ARG A 52 5.71 7.90 8.92
N THR A 53 5.67 7.91 7.60
CA THR A 53 5.84 9.14 6.78
C THR A 53 4.67 10.11 6.99
N GLY A 54 3.42 9.63 6.93
CA GLY A 54 2.25 10.45 7.18
C GLY A 54 2.27 11.10 8.56
N LEU A 55 2.70 10.35 9.58
CA LEU A 55 2.87 10.87 10.94
C LEU A 55 3.92 12.01 10.98
N ARG A 56 5.10 11.79 10.38
CA ARG A 56 6.18 12.80 10.31
C ARG A 56 5.81 14.04 9.51
N LEU A 57 4.88 13.92 8.56
CA LEU A 57 4.33 15.05 7.81
C LEU A 57 3.35 15.90 8.63
N GLY A 58 3.00 15.48 9.84
CA GLY A 58 2.18 16.23 10.80
C GLY A 58 0.72 15.81 10.85
N ALA A 59 0.41 14.56 10.48
CA ALA A 59 -0.92 13.99 10.65
C ALA A 59 -1.27 13.84 12.13
N ASP A 60 -2.53 14.14 12.49
CA ASP A 60 -3.01 14.01 13.86
C ASP A 60 -3.34 12.54 14.18
N LYS A 61 -3.82 11.80 13.18
CA LYS A 61 -4.09 10.36 13.26
C LYS A 61 -3.66 9.66 11.98
N VAL A 62 -2.97 8.55 12.13
CA VAL A 62 -2.61 7.67 11.04
C VAL A 62 -3.14 6.27 11.33
N HIS A 63 -3.91 5.75 10.38
CA HIS A 63 -4.54 4.44 10.45
C HIS A 63 -3.91 3.51 9.43
N ILE A 64 -3.51 2.31 9.85
CA ILE A 64 -3.20 1.19 8.97
C ILE A 64 -4.45 0.33 8.86
N VAL A 65 -5.02 0.25 7.66
CA VAL A 65 -6.21 -0.53 7.37
C VAL A 65 -5.80 -1.83 6.71
N TYR A 66 -6.01 -2.94 7.42
CA TYR A 66 -5.54 -4.24 6.99
C TYR A 66 -6.63 -5.31 7.07
N ARG A 67 -6.85 -6.00 5.95
CA ARG A 67 -7.94 -6.97 5.81
C ARG A 67 -7.76 -8.27 6.60
N ARG A 68 -6.57 -8.56 7.14
CA ARG A 68 -6.29 -9.76 7.95
C ARG A 68 -5.92 -9.37 9.39
N SER A 69 -5.57 -10.33 10.24
CA SER A 69 -5.12 -10.01 11.60
C SER A 69 -3.64 -9.66 11.64
N ARG A 70 -3.19 -9.18 12.81
CA ARG A 70 -1.77 -8.90 13.07
C ARG A 70 -0.85 -10.07 12.73
N LYS A 71 -1.27 -11.31 13.02
CA LYS A 71 -0.47 -12.52 12.76
C LYS A 71 -0.19 -12.78 11.29
N GLU A 72 -1.04 -12.27 10.39
CA GLU A 72 -0.86 -12.44 8.95
C GLU A 72 -0.15 -11.24 8.29
N MET A 73 0.21 -10.21 9.06
CA MET A 73 0.91 -9.04 8.54
C MET A 73 2.29 -9.44 8.03
N PRO A 74 2.63 -9.14 6.75
CA PRO A 74 3.93 -9.47 6.18
C PRO A 74 5.04 -8.47 6.52
N ALA A 75 4.73 -7.39 7.25
CA ALA A 75 5.75 -6.45 7.72
C ALA A 75 6.68 -7.10 8.76
N ARG A 76 7.89 -6.57 8.89
CA ARG A 76 8.83 -6.99 9.95
C ARG A 76 8.23 -6.64 11.31
N GLU A 77 8.26 -7.57 12.26
CA GLU A 77 7.71 -7.38 13.62
C GLU A 77 8.26 -6.10 14.29
N GLU A 78 9.54 -5.81 14.11
CA GLU A 78 10.19 -4.59 14.61
C GLU A 78 9.55 -3.32 14.04
N GLU A 79 9.24 -3.28 12.74
CA GLU A 79 8.59 -2.13 12.10
C GLU A 79 7.16 -1.95 12.60
N ILE A 80 6.44 -3.05 12.84
CA ILE A 80 5.09 -2.99 13.41
C ILE A 80 5.15 -2.45 14.84
N HIS A 81 6.11 -2.91 15.65
CA HIS A 81 6.30 -2.46 17.02
C HIS A 81 6.64 -0.95 17.08
N HIS A 82 7.61 -0.50 16.28
CA HIS A 82 7.95 0.92 16.19
C HIS A 82 6.76 1.76 15.72
N ALA A 83 5.96 1.27 14.77
CA ALA A 83 4.77 1.98 14.32
C ALA A 83 3.73 2.13 15.45
N GLU A 84 3.52 1.10 16.28
CA GLU A 84 2.65 1.19 17.45
C GLU A 84 3.17 2.17 18.51
N GLU A 85 4.48 2.13 18.81
CA GLU A 85 5.13 3.06 19.74
C GLU A 85 5.02 4.52 19.28
N GLU A 86 5.07 4.76 17.97
CA GLU A 86 4.85 6.08 17.37
C GLU A 86 3.37 6.51 17.38
N GLY A 87 2.43 5.63 17.77
CA GLY A 87 1.00 5.94 17.88
C GLY A 87 0.18 5.67 16.63
N ILE A 88 0.69 4.88 15.68
CA ILE A 88 -0.09 4.45 14.50
C ILE A 88 -1.21 3.51 14.95
N ILE A 89 -2.42 3.74 14.45
CA ILE A 89 -3.62 2.99 14.79
C ILE A 89 -3.79 1.83 13.79
N PHE A 90 -3.94 0.60 14.28
CA PHE A 90 -4.09 -0.58 13.44
C PHE A 90 -5.56 -1.03 13.35
N ASP A 91 -6.22 -0.71 12.25
CA ASP A 91 -7.53 -1.22 11.88
C ASP A 91 -7.38 -2.58 11.18
N ILE A 92 -7.09 -3.62 11.97
CA ILE A 92 -7.03 -5.00 11.49
C ILE A 92 -8.43 -5.53 11.17
N LEU A 93 -8.48 -6.63 10.42
CA LEU A 93 -9.73 -7.24 9.96
C LEU A 93 -10.70 -6.23 9.34
N THR A 94 -10.14 -5.28 8.57
CA THR A 94 -10.89 -4.18 7.97
C THR A 94 -10.48 -4.04 6.51
N LEU A 95 -11.46 -3.92 5.62
CA LEU A 95 -11.24 -3.76 4.19
C LEU A 95 -11.98 -2.51 3.69
N PRO A 96 -11.32 -1.57 3.01
CA PRO A 96 -12.03 -0.47 2.35
C PRO A 96 -12.85 -0.99 1.17
N VAL A 97 -14.08 -0.49 1.03
CA VAL A 97 -14.99 -0.83 -0.07
C VAL A 97 -15.34 0.37 -0.94
N LYS A 98 -15.26 1.59 -0.38
CA LYS A 98 -15.57 2.82 -1.13
C LYS A 98 -14.86 4.02 -0.52
N TYR A 99 -14.40 4.92 -1.38
CA TYR A 99 -13.94 6.27 -1.01
C TYR A 99 -14.92 7.30 -1.54
N THR A 100 -15.33 8.23 -0.68
CA THR A 100 -16.25 9.31 -1.00
C THR A 100 -15.53 10.65 -0.85
N GLY A 101 -15.70 11.51 -1.85
CA GLY A 101 -15.12 12.84 -1.88
C GLY A 101 -16.12 13.94 -1.50
N ASP A 102 -15.59 15.13 -1.25
CA ASP A 102 -16.36 16.36 -1.14
C ASP A 102 -16.71 16.96 -2.53
N GLU A 103 -17.33 18.13 -2.51
CA GLU A 103 -17.71 18.90 -3.71
C GLU A 103 -16.52 19.34 -4.58
N ASN A 104 -15.31 19.35 -4.02
CA ASN A 104 -14.06 19.70 -4.70
C ASN A 104 -13.22 18.46 -5.06
N TYR A 105 -13.84 17.27 -5.02
CA TYR A 105 -13.21 15.98 -5.32
C TYR A 105 -12.07 15.57 -4.37
N TRP A 106 -11.97 16.17 -3.18
CA TRP A 106 -11.05 15.71 -2.12
C TRP A 106 -11.66 14.58 -1.33
N VAL A 107 -10.88 13.55 -1.03
CA VAL A 107 -11.35 12.47 -0.17
C VAL A 107 -11.74 13.01 1.21
N LYS A 108 -12.90 12.58 1.68
CA LYS A 108 -13.49 13.02 2.96
C LYS A 108 -13.74 11.84 3.91
N GLU A 109 -14.05 10.69 3.33
CA GLU A 109 -14.37 9.50 4.10
C GLU A 109 -14.13 8.22 3.29
N MET A 110 -13.92 7.14 4.04
CA MET A 110 -13.70 5.80 3.55
C MET A 110 -14.70 4.87 4.22
N GLU A 111 -15.51 4.20 3.41
CA GLU A 111 -16.37 3.12 3.85
C GLU A 111 -15.54 1.83 3.91
N CYS A 112 -15.64 1.13 5.03
CA CYS A 112 -14.98 -0.13 5.30
C CYS A 112 -15.99 -1.21 5.67
N ILE A 113 -15.62 -2.46 5.44
CA ILE A 113 -16.33 -3.64 5.93
C ILE A 113 -15.42 -4.41 6.90
N LYS A 114 -16.01 -5.00 7.94
CA LYS A 114 -15.28 -5.88 8.85
C LYS A 114 -15.06 -7.25 8.22
N MET A 115 -13.92 -7.84 8.54
CA MET A 115 -13.50 -9.14 8.04
C MET A 115 -13.43 -10.15 9.18
N ARG A 116 -13.58 -11.42 8.86
CA ARG A 116 -13.23 -12.55 9.73
C ARG A 116 -12.22 -13.44 9.01
N LEU A 117 -11.42 -14.18 9.76
CA LEU A 117 -10.48 -15.13 9.18
C LEU A 117 -11.17 -16.46 8.88
N GLY A 118 -11.04 -16.93 7.65
CA GLY A 118 -11.41 -18.27 7.20
C GLY A 118 -10.22 -19.23 7.24
N GLU A 119 -10.20 -20.19 6.34
CA GLU A 119 -9.11 -21.16 6.18
C GLU A 119 -7.83 -20.52 5.60
N PRO A 120 -6.65 -21.10 5.85
CA PRO A 120 -5.40 -20.70 5.20
C PRO A 120 -5.48 -20.69 3.67
N ASP A 121 -4.83 -19.71 3.04
CA ASP A 121 -4.56 -19.65 1.62
C ASP A 121 -3.26 -20.39 1.25
N ASP A 122 -2.94 -20.42 -0.04
CA ASP A 122 -1.74 -21.10 -0.58
C ASP A 122 -0.42 -20.50 -0.06
N SER A 123 -0.46 -19.29 0.50
CA SER A 123 0.68 -18.66 1.19
C SER A 123 0.74 -19.00 2.68
N GLY A 124 -0.14 -19.87 3.17
CA GLY A 124 -0.26 -20.26 4.58
C GLY A 124 -1.01 -19.24 5.45
N ARG A 125 -1.47 -18.12 4.89
CA ARG A 125 -2.13 -17.04 5.63
C ARG A 125 -3.65 -17.20 5.56
N ARG A 126 -4.35 -16.94 6.67
CA ARG A 126 -5.81 -17.10 6.69
C ARG A 126 -6.51 -16.13 5.72
N ARG A 127 -7.47 -16.65 4.95
CA ARG A 127 -8.26 -15.87 3.99
C ARG A 127 -9.19 -14.92 4.73
N PRO A 128 -9.23 -13.63 4.36
CA PRO A 128 -10.18 -12.70 4.93
C PRO A 128 -11.55 -12.88 4.25
N LEU A 129 -12.60 -13.06 5.04
CA LEU A 129 -13.99 -13.18 4.57
C LEU A 129 -14.79 -11.98 5.09
N PRO A 130 -15.56 -11.28 4.24
CA PRO A 130 -16.38 -10.17 4.69
C PRO A 130 -17.44 -10.65 5.69
N ILE A 131 -17.72 -9.82 6.68
CA ILE A 131 -18.88 -9.98 7.56
C ILE A 131 -19.99 -9.12 6.94
N GLU A 132 -21.07 -9.76 6.51
CA GLU A 132 -22.23 -9.06 5.93
C GLU A 132 -22.79 -8.03 6.92
N ASP A 133 -23.32 -6.93 6.39
CA ASP A 133 -23.92 -5.82 7.15
C ASP A 133 -23.02 -5.19 8.24
N SER A 134 -21.69 -5.32 8.10
CA SER A 134 -20.70 -4.75 9.03
C SER A 134 -20.04 -3.46 8.54
N ASN A 135 -20.63 -2.83 7.53
CA ASN A 135 -20.08 -1.63 6.91
C ASN A 135 -20.09 -0.46 7.90
N PHE A 136 -19.01 0.33 7.89
CA PHE A 136 -18.89 1.53 8.69
C PHE A 136 -18.05 2.59 7.95
N ILE A 137 -18.29 3.86 8.28
CA ILE A 137 -17.62 4.99 7.64
C ILE A 137 -16.53 5.53 8.57
N THR A 138 -15.34 5.73 8.03
CA THR A 138 -14.20 6.34 8.71
C THR A 138 -13.83 7.65 8.01
N PRO A 139 -13.90 8.81 8.70
CA PRO A 139 -13.48 10.09 8.12
C PRO A 139 -11.97 10.12 7.88
N VAL A 140 -11.55 10.46 6.66
CA VAL A 140 -10.15 10.50 6.23
C VAL A 140 -9.96 11.62 5.21
N ASP A 141 -8.80 12.27 5.22
CA ASP A 141 -8.45 13.32 4.25
C ASP A 141 -7.26 12.94 3.36
N THR A 142 -6.58 11.83 3.67
CA THR A 142 -5.53 11.26 2.81
C THR A 142 -5.61 9.75 2.87
N ILE A 143 -5.55 9.09 1.72
CA ILE A 143 -5.50 7.64 1.60
C ILE A 143 -4.23 7.26 0.85
N VAL A 144 -3.47 6.29 1.36
CA VAL A 144 -2.28 5.75 0.69
C VAL A 144 -2.45 4.26 0.44
N CYS A 145 -2.57 3.87 -0.83
CA CYS A 145 -2.74 2.48 -1.24
C CYS A 145 -1.38 1.75 -1.29
N ALA A 146 -1.14 0.88 -0.31
CA ALA A 146 0.08 0.09 -0.11
C ALA A 146 -0.20 -1.43 -0.23
N ILE A 147 -0.95 -1.83 -1.25
CA ILE A 147 -1.46 -3.20 -1.44
C ILE A 147 -0.54 -4.11 -2.28
N GLY A 148 0.68 -3.66 -2.58
CA GLY A 148 1.64 -4.34 -3.44
C GLY A 148 1.79 -3.66 -4.80
N GLN A 149 2.83 -4.07 -5.53
CA GLN A 149 3.15 -3.58 -6.88
C GLN A 149 3.37 -4.78 -7.79
N SER A 150 3.13 -4.57 -9.09
CA SER A 150 3.33 -5.59 -10.12
C SER A 150 4.50 -5.19 -11.04
N PRO A 151 5.18 -6.16 -11.67
CA PRO A 151 6.21 -5.88 -12.66
C PRO A 151 5.71 -4.98 -13.79
N ASN A 152 6.61 -4.16 -14.35
CA ASN A 152 6.27 -3.24 -15.43
C ASN A 152 5.93 -4.02 -16.73
N PRO A 153 4.70 -3.92 -17.25
CA PRO A 153 4.28 -4.69 -18.42
C PRO A 153 4.95 -4.24 -19.73
N LEU A 154 5.54 -3.05 -19.77
CA LEU A 154 6.21 -2.54 -20.97
C LEU A 154 7.46 -3.37 -21.32
N ILE A 155 8.18 -3.89 -20.34
CA ILE A 155 9.39 -4.68 -20.56
C ILE A 155 9.10 -5.91 -21.42
N PRO A 156 8.17 -6.81 -21.05
CA PRO A 156 7.85 -7.95 -21.91
C PRO A 156 7.17 -7.56 -23.23
N GLN A 157 6.40 -6.47 -23.26
CA GLN A 157 5.75 -6.01 -24.50
C GLN A 157 6.74 -5.49 -25.54
N THR A 158 7.84 -4.87 -25.10
CA THR A 158 8.84 -4.24 -25.97
C THR A 158 10.09 -5.09 -26.18
N THR A 159 10.20 -6.24 -25.48
CA THR A 159 11.36 -7.12 -25.55
C THR A 159 10.96 -8.49 -26.12
N PRO A 160 11.00 -8.66 -27.45
CA PRO A 160 10.74 -9.96 -28.08
C PRO A 160 11.64 -11.06 -27.49
N ASP A 161 11.11 -12.28 -27.46
CA ASP A 161 11.74 -13.50 -26.97
C ASP A 161 12.02 -13.55 -25.46
N LEU A 162 11.53 -12.58 -24.69
CA LEU A 162 11.59 -12.60 -23.23
C LEU A 162 10.35 -13.31 -22.66
N LYS A 163 10.55 -14.47 -22.04
CA LYS A 163 9.50 -15.22 -21.38
C LYS A 163 9.16 -14.60 -20.03
N ILE A 164 7.87 -14.60 -19.73
CA ILE A 164 7.32 -14.12 -18.46
C ILE A 164 6.45 -15.20 -17.83
N GLY A 165 6.49 -15.24 -16.50
CA GLY A 165 5.63 -16.10 -15.70
C GLY A 165 4.21 -15.55 -15.63
N LYS A 166 3.32 -16.33 -15.01
CA LYS A 166 1.89 -16.00 -14.82
C LYS A 166 1.65 -14.63 -14.17
N TRP A 167 2.57 -14.16 -13.35
CA TRP A 167 2.46 -12.90 -12.60
C TRP A 167 3.22 -11.73 -13.23
N GLY A 168 3.71 -11.89 -14.47
CA GLY A 168 4.43 -10.85 -15.21
C GLY A 168 5.91 -10.71 -14.85
N ASN A 169 6.42 -11.53 -13.92
CA ASN A 169 7.84 -11.62 -13.61
C ASN A 169 8.61 -12.26 -14.78
N ILE A 170 9.85 -11.85 -15.00
CA ILE A 170 10.73 -12.45 -16.00
C ILE A 170 11.06 -13.88 -15.57
N GLU A 171 10.93 -14.84 -16.48
CA GLU A 171 11.39 -16.21 -16.23
C GLU A 171 12.90 -16.28 -16.36
N VAL A 172 13.53 -16.83 -15.32
CA VAL A 172 14.98 -17.03 -15.28
C VAL A 172 15.32 -18.44 -14.83
N ASP A 173 16.47 -18.91 -15.28
CA ASP A 173 17.16 -20.03 -14.67
C ASP A 173 17.52 -19.68 -13.21
N PRO A 174 17.03 -20.44 -12.21
CA PRO A 174 17.19 -20.06 -10.80
C PRO A 174 18.64 -20.06 -10.29
N GLU A 175 19.55 -20.81 -10.92
CA GLU A 175 20.95 -20.90 -10.50
C GLU A 175 21.81 -19.81 -11.16
N THR A 176 21.48 -19.45 -12.40
CA THR A 176 22.33 -18.57 -13.21
C THR A 176 21.72 -17.19 -13.48
N GLY A 177 20.43 -17.00 -13.23
CA GLY A 177 19.68 -15.78 -13.56
C GLY A 177 19.46 -15.56 -15.06
N LYS A 178 19.79 -16.54 -15.91
CA LYS A 178 19.67 -16.41 -17.38
C LYS A 178 18.20 -16.36 -17.80
N THR A 179 17.86 -15.39 -18.64
CA THR A 179 16.53 -15.31 -19.26
C THR A 179 16.43 -16.17 -20.52
N SER A 180 15.25 -16.24 -21.12
CA SER A 180 15.07 -16.84 -22.46
C SER A 180 15.74 -16.04 -23.59
N LYS A 181 16.08 -14.77 -23.35
CA LYS A 181 16.74 -13.92 -24.35
C LYS A 181 18.25 -14.07 -24.25
N LYS A 182 18.89 -14.40 -25.37
CA LYS A 182 20.33 -14.61 -25.44
C LYS A 182 21.10 -13.38 -24.96
N GLY A 183 22.01 -13.58 -24.01
CA GLY A 183 22.85 -12.52 -23.46
C GLY A 183 22.14 -11.60 -22.45
N VAL A 184 20.97 -12.01 -21.94
CA VAL A 184 20.20 -11.23 -20.96
C VAL A 184 19.96 -12.06 -19.70
N TRP A 185 20.17 -11.41 -18.55
CA TRP A 185 19.97 -11.96 -17.20
C TRP A 185 19.01 -11.06 -16.40
N ALA A 186 18.34 -11.62 -15.39
CA ALA A 186 17.47 -10.89 -14.45
C ALA A 186 17.54 -11.50 -13.04
N GLY A 187 17.15 -10.71 -12.02
CA GLY A 187 17.15 -11.10 -10.60
C GLY A 187 16.31 -10.15 -9.75
#